data_AF-A0A7L4R5I6-F1
#
_entry.id   AF-A0A7L4R5I6-F1
#
_cell.length_a   1.000
_cell.length_b   1.000
_cell.length_c   1.000
_cell.angle_alpha   90.00
_cell.angle_beta   90.00
_cell.angle_gamma   90.00
#
_symmetry.space_group_name_H-M   'P 1'
#
loop_
_entity.id
_entity.type
_entity.pdbx_description
1 polymer ?
#
loop_
_entity_poly.entity_id
_entity_poly.type
_entity_poly.pdbx_seq_one_letter_code
_entity_poly.pdbx_strand_id
1 'polypeptide(L)'
;MAIVDDNQENMEICKRFCGTCPTFQANRMKESPPHALFCARGKSAVADTAENKGCNCFRCDVFKKYNLKGGFFCLHGVEGPK
;
A
#
# COMPACT_ATOMS: atom_id res chain seq x y z
N MET A 1 -2.87 5.97 14.26
CA MET A 1 -3.26 4.62 14.71
C MET A 1 -3.71 3.85 13.48
N ALA A 2 -3.04 2.75 13.12
CA ALA A 2 -3.42 1.99 11.93
C ALA A 2 -4.78 1.32 12.18
N ILE A 3 -5.78 1.67 11.38
CA ILE A 3 -7.11 1.06 11.41
C ILE A 3 -7.14 -0.34 10.76
N VAL A 4 -6.06 -0.71 10.07
CA VAL A 4 -5.92 -2.00 9.36
C VAL A 4 -5.07 -2.95 10.20
N ASP A 5 -5.55 -4.18 10.38
CA ASP A 5 -4.81 -5.21 11.11
C ASP A 5 -3.58 -5.69 10.31
N ASP A 6 -2.42 -5.77 10.96
CA ASP A 6 -1.23 -6.39 10.41
C ASP A 6 -1.25 -7.91 10.64
N ASN A 7 -2.02 -8.61 9.79
CA ASN A 7 -2.17 -10.06 9.85
C ASN A 7 -1.88 -10.73 8.49
N GLN A 8 -1.75 -12.05 8.51
CA GLN A 8 -1.41 -12.83 7.34
C GLN A 8 -2.46 -12.70 6.22
N GLU A 9 -3.75 -12.62 6.57
CA GLU A 9 -4.85 -12.48 5.60
C GLU A 9 -4.70 -11.18 4.79
N ASN A 10 -4.57 -10.05 5.49
CA ASN A 10 -4.42 -8.74 4.85
C ASN A 10 -3.11 -8.65 4.06
N MET A 11 -2.04 -9.30 4.53
CA MET A 11 -0.78 -9.39 3.80
C MET A 11 -0.92 -10.13 2.47
N GLU A 12 -1.59 -11.29 2.44
CA GLU A 12 -1.78 -12.06 1.20
C GLU A 12 -2.67 -11.32 0.19
N ILE A 13 -3.74 -10.67 0.66
CA ILE A 13 -4.55 -9.77 -0.19
C ILE A 13 -3.66 -8.65 -0.74
N CYS A 14 -2.87 -8.01 0.10
CA CYS A 14 -1.99 -6.93 -0.31
C CYS A 14 -0.97 -7.40 -1.37
N LYS A 15 -0.31 -8.55 -1.19
CA LYS A 15 0.63 -9.09 -2.18
C LYS A 15 -0.02 -9.33 -3.54
N ARG A 16 -1.25 -9.84 -3.57
CA ARG A 16 -1.99 -10.08 -4.83
C ARG A 16 -2.27 -8.77 -5.58
N PHE A 17 -2.72 -7.73 -4.87
CA PHE A 17 -3.03 -6.44 -5.49
C PHE A 17 -1.78 -5.59 -5.72
N CYS A 18 -0.99 -5.31 -4.69
CA CYS A 18 0.23 -4.50 -4.81
C CYS A 18 1.29 -5.16 -5.71
N GLY A 19 1.33 -6.49 -5.82
CA GLY A 19 2.25 -7.20 -6.71
C GLY A 19 2.12 -6.82 -8.20
N THR A 20 0.95 -6.34 -8.62
CA THR A 20 0.68 -5.84 -9.99
C THR A 20 0.49 -4.32 -10.04
N CYS A 21 0.74 -3.62 -8.93
CA CYS A 21 0.59 -2.16 -8.87
C CYS A 21 1.74 -1.46 -9.60
N PRO A 22 1.46 -0.54 -10.56
CA PRO A 22 2.50 0.15 -11.32
C PRO A 22 3.49 0.92 -10.43
N THR A 23 2.97 1.68 -9.44
CA THR A 23 3.82 2.43 -8.49
C THR A 23 4.66 1.48 -7.62
N PHE A 24 4.13 0.32 -7.23
CA PHE A 24 4.88 -0.63 -6.42
C PHE A 24 6.04 -1.27 -7.19
N GLN A 25 5.78 -1.71 -8.42
CA GLN A 25 6.77 -2.36 -9.27
C GLN A 25 7.85 -1.37 -9.76
N ALA A 26 7.43 -0.21 -10.27
CA ALA A 26 8.35 0.79 -10.83
C ALA A 26 9.39 1.27 -9.82
N ASN A 27 9.03 1.31 -8.53
CA ASN A 27 9.89 1.80 -7.46
C ASN A 27 10.54 0.68 -6.62
N ARG A 28 10.48 -0.58 -7.07
CA ARG A 28 11.06 -1.75 -6.36
C ARG A 28 10.71 -1.80 -4.88
N MET A 29 9.47 -1.45 -4.55
CA MET A 29 8.99 -1.31 -3.17
C MET A 29 9.05 -2.62 -2.38
N LYS A 30 9.10 -3.77 -3.06
CA LYS A 30 9.33 -5.08 -2.44
C LYS A 30 10.70 -5.18 -1.76
N GLU A 31 11.70 -4.44 -2.21
CA GLU A 31 13.07 -4.49 -1.68
C GLU A 31 13.28 -3.54 -0.49
N SER A 32 12.31 -2.66 -0.22
CA SER A 32 12.38 -1.65 0.83
C SER A 32 11.31 -1.87 1.90
N PRO A 33 11.62 -1.73 3.21
CA PRO A 33 10.62 -1.78 4.27
C PRO A 33 9.47 -0.76 4.05
N PRO A 34 8.22 -1.09 4.41
CA PRO A 34 7.75 -2.34 5.04
C PRO A 34 7.49 -3.51 4.05
N HIS A 35 7.97 -3.40 2.80
CA HIS A 35 7.86 -4.37 1.69
C HIS A 35 6.45 -4.61 1.14
N ALA A 36 5.42 -4.47 1.97
CA ALA A 36 4.01 -4.61 1.63
C ALA A 36 3.13 -4.07 2.77
N LEU A 37 1.81 -4.15 2.59
CA LEU A 37 0.77 -3.78 3.57
C LEU A 37 0.93 -2.36 4.14
N PHE A 38 1.22 -1.41 3.26
CA PHE A 38 1.49 -0.01 3.62
C PHE A 38 0.32 0.70 4.31
N CYS A 39 -0.91 0.24 4.08
CA CYS A 39 -2.10 0.74 4.79
C CYS A 39 -2.19 0.30 6.26
N ALA A 40 -1.37 -0.66 6.71
CA ALA A 40 -1.23 -1.00 8.13
C ALA A 40 0.13 -0.55 8.68
N ARG A 41 1.19 -0.71 7.87
CA ARG A 41 2.59 -0.56 8.29
C ARG A 41 3.20 0.81 8.02
N GLY A 42 2.50 1.69 7.33
CA GLY A 42 2.98 3.02 6.94
C GLY A 42 3.60 3.07 5.53
N LYS A 43 4.06 4.27 5.12
CA LYS A 43 4.67 4.48 3.81
C LYS A 43 5.98 3.71 3.66
N SER A 44 6.40 3.47 2.43
CA SER A 44 7.69 2.85 2.12
C SER A 44 8.86 3.75 2.53
N ALA A 45 9.99 3.15 2.91
CA ALA A 45 11.21 3.89 3.18
C ALA A 45 11.76 4.64 1.95
N VAL A 46 11.41 4.20 0.73
CA VAL A 46 11.77 4.89 -0.52
C VAL A 46 10.66 5.82 -1.04
N ALA A 47 9.64 6.11 -0.24
CA ALA A 47 8.49 6.91 -0.67
C ALA A 47 8.88 8.31 -1.16
N ASP A 48 9.90 8.93 -0.56
CA ASP A 48 10.28 10.32 -0.85
C ASP A 48 10.99 10.46 -2.22
N THR A 49 11.52 9.36 -2.76
CA THR A 49 12.16 9.31 -4.09
C THR A 49 11.35 8.53 -5.11
N ALA A 50 10.15 8.07 -4.73
CA ALA A 50 9.35 7.18 -5.55
C ALA A 50 8.46 7.95 -6.53
N GLU A 51 8.36 7.44 -7.75
CA GLU A 51 7.51 8.01 -8.79
C GLU A 51 6.10 7.43 -8.72
N ASN A 52 5.09 8.31 -8.78
CA ASN A 52 3.71 7.89 -8.95
C ASN A 52 3.48 7.42 -10.40
N LYS A 53 3.16 6.12 -10.58
CA LYS A 53 2.80 5.51 -11.87
C LYS A 53 1.36 4.99 -11.90
N GLY A 54 0.55 5.34 -10.91
CA GLY A 54 -0.80 4.82 -10.69
C GLY A 54 -0.88 3.76 -9.57
N CYS A 55 -2.05 3.65 -8.94
CA CYS A 55 -2.32 2.73 -7.81
C CYS A 55 -3.62 1.97 -8.04
N ASN A 56 -3.60 0.68 -7.69
CA ASN A 56 -4.76 -0.20 -7.72
C ASN A 56 -5.37 -0.44 -6.33
N CYS A 57 -4.93 0.34 -5.34
CA CYS A 57 -5.31 0.18 -3.93
C CYS A 57 -6.83 0.31 -3.72
N PHE A 58 -7.52 1.13 -4.52
CA PHE A 58 -8.98 1.30 -4.51
C PHE A 58 -9.76 0.02 -4.86
N ARG A 59 -9.10 -0.96 -5.50
CA ARG A 59 -9.70 -2.26 -5.87
C ARG A 59 -9.38 -3.37 -4.87
N CYS A 60 -8.48 -3.12 -3.92
CA CYS A 60 -8.01 -4.09 -2.95
C CYS A 60 -9.10 -4.45 -1.94
N ASP A 61 -9.22 -5.71 -1.55
CA ASP A 61 -10.25 -6.14 -0.59
C ASP A 61 -9.98 -5.60 0.82
N VAL A 62 -8.72 -5.38 1.21
CA VAL A 62 -8.37 -4.68 2.47
C VAL A 62 -8.93 -3.26 2.46
N PHE A 63 -8.85 -2.56 1.32
CA PHE A 63 -9.39 -1.20 1.21
C PHE A 63 -10.89 -1.17 1.49
N LYS A 64 -11.64 -2.11 0.91
CA LYS A 64 -13.09 -2.24 1.11
C LYS A 64 -13.43 -2.70 2.52
N LYS A 65 -12.75 -3.73 3.04
CA LYS A 65 -12.96 -4.32 4.38
C LYS A 65 -12.87 -3.28 5.49
N TYR A 66 -11.90 -2.37 5.39
CA TYR A 66 -11.67 -1.32 6.40
C TYR A 66 -12.22 0.06 6.00
N ASN A 67 -13.01 0.15 4.91
CA ASN A 67 -13.56 1.41 4.38
C ASN A 67 -12.50 2.53 4.30
N LEU A 68 -11.31 2.18 3.81
CA LEU A 68 -10.21 3.13 3.72
C LEU A 68 -10.58 4.27 2.75
N LYS A 69 -9.99 5.43 2.98
CA LYS A 69 -10.15 6.60 2.10
C LYS A 69 -8.80 6.98 1.52
N GLY A 70 -8.83 7.59 0.34
CA GLY A 70 -7.64 7.93 -0.43
C GLY A 70 -6.97 6.71 -1.06
N GLY A 71 -5.67 6.81 -1.35
CA GLY A 71 -4.92 5.72 -1.97
C GLY A 71 -3.42 5.93 -1.85
N PHE A 72 -2.65 5.21 -2.66
CA PHE A 72 -1.19 5.39 -2.71
C PHE A 72 -0.53 5.23 -1.33
N PHE A 73 -1.00 4.27 -0.53
CA PHE A 73 -0.50 4.04 0.84
C PHE A 73 1.00 3.76 0.88
N CYS A 74 1.59 3.22 -0.19
CA CYS A 74 3.04 3.04 -0.30
C CYS A 74 3.83 4.36 -0.34
N LEU A 75 3.22 5.46 -0.78
CA LEU A 75 3.82 6.78 -0.85
C LEU A 75 3.43 7.64 0.37
N HIS A 76 2.18 7.57 0.80
CA HIS A 76 1.61 8.51 1.77
C HIS A 76 1.21 7.88 3.11
N GLY A 77 1.27 6.56 3.24
CA GLY A 77 0.70 5.86 4.39
C GLY A 77 -0.83 6.00 4.44
N VAL A 78 -1.43 5.76 5.61
CA VAL A 78 -2.90 5.74 5.84
C VAL A 78 -3.63 7.06 5.59
N GLU A 79 -2.92 8.16 5.33
CA GLU A 79 -3.47 9.50 5.05
C GLU A 79 -3.27 9.93 3.60
N GLY A 80 -3.19 8.98 2.67
CA GLY A 80 -3.01 9.30 1.25
C GLY A 80 -4.08 10.23 0.67
N PRO A 81 -3.80 10.86 -0.49
CA PRO A 81 -4.66 11.85 -1.11
C PRO A 81 -6.07 11.27 -1.31
N LYS A 82 -7.06 12.00 -0.79
CA LYS A 82 -8.49 11.66 -0.82
C LYS A 82 -9.10 11.96 -2.18
#